data_AF-A0A2K4W7Y9-F1
#
_entry.id   AF-A0A2K4W7Y9-F1
#
_cell.length_a   1.000
_cell.length_b   1.000
_cell.length_c   1.000
_cell.angle_alpha   90.00
_cell.angle_beta   90.00
_cell.angle_gamma   90.00
#
_symmetry.space_group_name_H-M   'P 1'
#
loop_
_entity.id
_entity.type
_entity.pdbx_description
1 polymer ?
#
loop_
_entity_poly.entity_id
_entity_poly.type
_entity_poly.pdbx_seq_one_letter_code
_entity_poly.pdbx_strand_id
1 'polypeptide(L)'
;MDKTITVDQLATTDLRSINEIWLGGTHTELCLWRGEQIFTHDMLSEGTHDQNVRRLCLQLVDPDDQAAVASVEVIVRERLEKMGSEGEFYPAENVDTHQ
;
A
#
# COMPACT_ATOMS: atom_id res chain seq x y z
N MET A 1 -2.39 6.75 -13.48
CA MET A 1 -1.37 7.77 -13.19
C MET A 1 -1.05 7.62 -11.71
N ASP A 2 0.12 7.06 -11.43
CA ASP A 2 0.56 6.73 -10.08
C ASP A 2 0.81 8.03 -9.31
N LYS A 3 0.27 8.12 -8.10
CA LYS A 3 0.41 9.30 -7.26
C LYS A 3 1.59 9.09 -6.33
N THR A 4 2.62 9.94 -6.42
CA THR A 4 3.74 9.92 -5.48
C THR A 4 3.54 10.98 -4.40
N ILE A 5 3.69 10.60 -3.13
CA ILE A 5 3.62 11.50 -1.98
C ILE A 5 4.74 11.21 -0.99
N THR A 6 5.04 12.14 -0.08
CA THR A 6 5.94 11.89 1.06
C THR A 6 5.18 11.35 2.28
N VAL A 7 5.90 10.82 3.27
CA VAL A 7 5.33 10.36 4.55
C VAL A 7 4.58 11.49 5.27
N ASP A 8 5.06 12.72 5.21
CA ASP A 8 4.36 13.89 5.78
C ASP A 8 2.97 14.10 5.12
N GLN A 9 2.90 13.97 3.80
CA GLN A 9 1.66 14.12 3.05
C GLN A 9 0.67 12.96 3.26
N LEU A 10 1.13 11.81 3.76
CA LEU A 10 0.26 10.66 4.08
C LEU A 10 -0.78 11.01 5.16
N ALA A 11 -0.40 11.88 6.10
CA ALA A 11 -1.29 12.32 7.19
C ALA A 11 -2.51 13.11 6.70
N THR A 12 -2.39 13.78 5.56
CA THR A 12 -3.47 14.59 4.96
C THR A 12 -4.07 13.95 3.71
N THR A 13 -3.42 12.94 3.13
CA THR A 13 -3.90 12.29 1.92
C THR A 13 -5.09 11.39 2.22
N ASP A 14 -6.11 11.46 1.35
CA ASP A 14 -7.24 10.54 1.35
C ASP A 14 -6.82 9.22 0.69
N LEU A 15 -6.91 8.12 1.46
CA LEU A 15 -6.51 6.78 1.03
C LEU A 15 -7.70 5.91 0.62
N ARG A 16 -8.94 6.39 0.74
CA ARG A 16 -10.15 5.58 0.51
C ARG A 16 -10.30 5.07 -0.91
N SER A 17 -9.69 5.77 -1.87
CA SER A 17 -9.67 5.35 -3.27
C SER A 17 -8.38 4.63 -3.66
N ILE A 18 -7.46 4.39 -2.73
CA ILE A 18 -6.16 3.76 -3.00
C ILE A 18 -6.30 2.27 -2.72
N ASN A 19 -5.89 1.46 -3.70
CA ASN A 19 -5.95 0.01 -3.62
C ASN A 19 -4.58 -0.62 -3.38
N GLU A 20 -3.50 0.11 -3.67
CA GLU A 20 -2.14 -0.34 -3.41
C GLU A 20 -1.26 0.81 -2.91
N ILE A 21 -0.45 0.55 -1.91
CA ILE A 21 0.55 1.47 -1.38
C ILE A 21 1.93 0.83 -1.54
N TRP A 22 2.82 1.54 -2.21
CA TRP A 22 4.18 1.12 -2.51
C TRP A 22 5.16 2.12 -1.91
N LEU A 23 6.26 1.66 -1.35
CA LEU A 23 7.38 2.49 -0.95
C LEU A 23 8.32 2.64 -2.15
N GLY A 24 8.43 3.85 -2.67
CA GLY A 24 9.33 4.18 -3.78
C GLY A 24 10.61 4.81 -3.27
N GLY A 25 11.74 4.16 -3.51
CA GLY A 25 13.08 4.75 -3.43
C GLY A 25 13.65 5.09 -4.80
N THR A 26 14.88 5.58 -4.85
CA THR A 26 15.57 5.91 -6.11
C THR A 26 15.77 4.71 -7.03
N HIS A 27 15.91 3.49 -6.49
CA HIS A 27 16.26 2.28 -7.27
C HIS A 27 15.39 1.04 -6.98
N THR A 28 14.47 1.11 -6.01
CA THR A 28 13.65 -0.03 -5.58
C THR A 28 12.26 0.43 -5.16
N GLU A 29 11.26 -0.34 -5.59
CA GLU A 29 9.87 -0.19 -5.19
C GLU A 29 9.47 -1.40 -4.36
N LEU A 30 9.00 -1.17 -3.14
CA LEU A 30 8.54 -2.22 -2.23
C LEU A 30 7.02 -2.09 -2.04
N CYS A 31 6.26 -3.15 -2.33
CA CYS A 31 4.84 -3.16 -2.00
C CYS A 31 4.71 -3.20 -0.47
N LEU A 32 3.99 -2.23 0.12
CA LEU A 32 3.76 -2.15 1.56
C LEU A 32 2.37 -2.64 1.93
N TRP A 33 1.37 -2.33 1.10
CA TRP A 33 -0.01 -2.69 1.40
C TRP A 33 -0.83 -2.83 0.12
N ARG A 34 -1.74 -3.81 0.13
CA ARG A 34 -2.75 -4.01 -0.90
C ARG A 34 -4.12 -4.13 -0.25
N GLY A 35 -5.02 -3.24 -0.63
CA GLY A 35 -6.42 -3.26 -0.20
C GLY A 35 -7.13 -4.50 -0.71
N GLU A 36 -8.07 -5.00 0.09
CA GLU A 36 -8.96 -6.07 -0.32
C GLU A 36 -9.86 -5.58 -1.47
N GLN A 37 -9.63 -6.11 -2.67
CA GLN A 37 -10.47 -5.78 -3.81
C GLN A 37 -11.77 -6.57 -3.70
N ILE A 38 -12.88 -5.87 -3.41
CA ILE A 38 -14.22 -6.45 -3.51
C ILE A 38 -14.52 -6.63 -5.00
N PHE A 39 -14.25 -7.83 -5.52
CA PHE A 39 -14.70 -8.24 -6.84
C PHE A 39 -16.22 -8.36 -6.83
N THR A 40 -16.92 -7.27 -7.16
CA THR A 40 -18.34 -7.37 -7.49
C THR A 40 -18.46 -8.17 -8.78
N HIS A 41 -19.34 -9.19 -8.80
CA HIS A 41 -19.57 -10.13 -9.91
C HIS A 41 -19.71 -9.48 -11.31
N ASP A 42 -20.03 -8.19 -11.40
CA ASP A 42 -20.10 -7.40 -12.64
C ASP A 42 -18.73 -7.22 -13.33
N MET A 43 -17.61 -7.42 -12.62
CA MET A 43 -16.24 -7.20 -13.11
C MET A 43 -15.63 -8.42 -13.83
N LEU A 44 -16.40 -9.51 -14.01
CA LEU A 44 -15.95 -10.75 -14.67
C LEU A 44 -16.17 -10.77 -16.20
N SER A 45 -16.87 -9.77 -16.76
CA SER A 45 -17.08 -9.66 -18.20
C SER A 45 -16.07 -8.71 -18.83
N GLU A 46 -15.12 -9.30 -19.57
CA GLU A 46 -14.29 -8.66 -20.60
C GLU A 46 -13.51 -7.39 -20.18
N GLY A 47 -12.30 -7.59 -19.66
CA GLY A 47 -11.16 -6.70 -19.93
C GLY A 47 -10.96 -5.45 -19.06
N THR A 48 -11.69 -5.28 -17.96
CA THR A 48 -11.58 -4.08 -17.08
C THR A 48 -10.88 -4.32 -15.75
N HIS A 49 -10.16 -5.43 -15.59
CA HIS A 49 -9.46 -5.79 -14.35
C HIS A 49 -8.33 -4.79 -13.98
N ASP A 50 -7.63 -4.25 -14.99
CA ASP A 50 -6.44 -3.42 -14.78
C ASP A 50 -6.76 -1.91 -14.59
N GLN A 51 -7.99 -1.48 -14.87
CA GLN A 51 -8.33 -0.05 -14.95
C GLN A 51 -8.65 0.60 -13.59
N ASN A 52 -8.86 -0.20 -12.54
CA ASN A 52 -9.23 0.33 -11.22
C ASN A 52 -8.12 0.23 -10.17
N VAL A 53 -6.90 -0.19 -10.56
CA VAL A 53 -5.76 -0.20 -9.63
C VAL A 53 -5.27 1.24 -9.44
N ARG A 54 -5.60 1.82 -8.29
CA ARG A 54 -5.10 3.13 -7.88
C ARG A 54 -3.92 2.95 -6.94
N ARG A 55 -2.73 3.06 -7.51
CA ARG A 55 -1.45 2.95 -6.81
C ARG A 55 -1.01 4.29 -6.23
N LEU A 56 -0.59 4.24 -4.97
CA LEU A 56 0.08 5.34 -4.27
C LEU A 56 1.53 4.94 -4.00
N CYS A 57 2.48 5.75 -4.47
CA CYS A 57 3.89 5.60 -4.14
C CYS A 57 4.26 6.55 -3.00
N LEU A 58 4.68 6.01 -1.86
CA LEU A 58 5.24 6.73 -0.74
C LEU A 58 6.74 6.86 -0.93
N GLN A 59 7.21 8.08 -1.08
CA GLN A 59 8.63 8.37 -1.20
C GLN A 59 9.30 8.17 0.16
N LEU A 60 10.17 7.15 0.23
CA LEU A 60 11.00 6.86 1.39
C LEU A 60 12.46 7.13 1.03
N VAL A 61 13.21 7.71 1.96
CA VAL A 61 14.62 8.07 1.74
C VAL A 61 15.45 6.84 1.36
N ASP A 62 15.19 5.73 2.06
CA ASP A 62 15.80 4.44 1.78
C ASP A 62 14.79 3.32 2.07
N PRO A 63 14.30 2.58 1.07
CA PRO A 63 13.36 1.47 1.26
C PRO A 63 14.03 0.15 1.69
N ASP A 64 15.37 0.11 1.82
CA ASP A 64 16.11 -1.03 2.38
C ASP A 64 16.23 -0.90 3.91
N ASP A 65 16.12 0.32 4.45
CA ASP A 65 16.05 0.60 5.88
C ASP A 65 14.77 0.05 6.52
N GLN A 66 14.86 -1.15 7.08
CA GLN A 66 13.75 -1.86 7.73
C GLN A 66 13.09 -1.05 8.87
N ALA A 67 13.86 -0.23 9.59
CA ALA A 67 13.31 0.58 10.67
C ALA A 67 12.44 1.72 10.14
N ALA A 68 12.86 2.36 9.05
CA ALA A 68 12.09 3.36 8.35
C ALA A 68 10.84 2.75 7.70
N VAL A 69 10.97 1.58 7.07
CA VAL A 69 9.84 0.82 6.50
C VAL A 69 8.81 0.49 7.58
N ALA A 70 9.23 -0.11 8.70
CA ALA A 70 8.35 -0.45 9.81
C ALA A 70 7.66 0.78 10.42
N SER A 71 8.39 1.90 10.55
CA SER A 71 7.81 3.16 11.05
C SER A 71 6.72 3.69 10.11
N VAL A 72 6.94 3.63 8.80
CA VAL A 72 5.94 4.03 7.80
C VAL A 72 4.76 3.07 7.79
N GLU A 73 5.00 1.76 7.93
CA GLU A 73 3.96 0.76 8.00
C GLU A 73 2.96 1.06 9.12
N VAL A 74 3.44 1.35 10.33
CA VAL A 74 2.60 1.71 11.47
C VAL A 74 1.72 2.91 11.14
N ILE A 75 2.29 3.96 10.54
CA ILE A 75 1.53 5.15 10.15
C ILE A 75 0.47 4.81 9.10
N VAL A 76 0.82 4.02 8.08
CA VAL A 76 -0.11 3.60 7.03
C VAL A 76 -1.25 2.77 7.63
N ARG A 77 -0.94 1.82 8.51
CA ARG A 77 -1.90 0.97 9.22
C ARG A 77 -2.89 1.80 10.02
N GLU A 78 -2.40 2.69 10.90
CA GLU A 78 -3.28 3.56 11.70
C GLU A 78 -4.18 4.44 10.82
N ARG A 79 -3.69 4.88 9.65
CA ARG A 79 -4.46 5.71 8.71
C ARG A 79 -5.54 4.90 8.00
N LEU A 80 -5.22 3.70 7.54
CA LEU A 80 -6.17 2.81 6.90
C LEU A 80 -7.25 2.34 7.89
N GLU A 81 -6.87 1.99 9.13
CA GLU A 81 -7.81 1.63 10.20
C GLU A 81 -8.78 2.77 10.51
N LYS A 82 -8.30 4.01 10.61
CA LYS A 82 -9.16 5.20 10.80
C LYS A 82 -10.13 5.42 9.64
N MET A 83 -9.81 4.96 8.43
CA MET A 83 -10.66 5.06 7.25
C MET A 83 -11.53 3.82 7.02
N GLY A 84 -11.37 2.77 7.82
CA GLY A 84 -12.05 1.49 7.64
C GLY A 84 -11.61 0.75 6.38
N SER A 85 -10.35 0.92 5.96
CA SER A 85 -9.79 0.24 4.79
C SER A 85 -9.14 -1.08 5.20
N GLU A 86 -9.64 -2.18 4.64
CA GLU A 86 -9.14 -3.54 4.87
C GLU A 86 -8.15 -3.94 3.77
N GLY A 87 -7.14 -4.74 4.11
CA GLY A 87 -6.14 -5.22 3.16
C GLY A 87 -4.98 -5.94 3.82
N GLU A 88 -4.02 -6.37 3.00
CA GLU A 88 -2.85 -7.15 3.40
C GLU A 88 -1.58 -6.29 3.32
N PHE A 89 -0.73 -6.38 4.35
CA PHE A 89 0.57 -5.69 4.41
C PHE A 89 1.70 -6.59 3.93
N TYR A 90 2.71 -5.99 3.29
CA TYR A 90 3.84 -6.66 2.69
C TYR A 90 5.20 -6.05 3.08
N PRO A 91 6.28 -6.86 3.15
CA PRO A 91 6.24 -8.32 3.13
C PRO A 91 5.41 -8.81 4.32
N ALA A 92 4.48 -9.74 4.07
CA ALA A 92 3.72 -10.33 5.16
C ALA A 92 4.77 -10.83 6.15
N GLU A 93 4.66 -10.43 7.43
CA GLU A 93 5.53 -10.97 8.47
C GLU A 93 5.50 -12.49 8.27
N ASN A 94 6.58 -13.05 7.72
CA ASN A 94 6.78 -14.49 7.74
C ASN A 94 6.94 -14.74 9.23
N VAL A 95 5.82 -15.02 9.90
CA VAL A 95 5.82 -15.64 11.20
C VAL A 95 6.76 -16.81 11.03
N ASP A 96 7.94 -16.69 11.63
CA ASP A 96 9.02 -17.65 11.64
C ASP A 96 8.44 -19.07 11.83
N THR A 97 8.21 -19.78 10.73
CA THR A 97 8.03 -21.24 10.75
C THR A 97 9.39 -21.88 10.52
N HIS A 98 10.37 -21.46 11.31
CA HIS A 98 11.61 -22.20 11.51
C HIS A 98 11.57 -22.81 12.91
N GLN A 99 10.86 -23.94 13.01
CA GLN A 99 10.98 -24.86 14.14
C GLN A 99 12.01 -25.95 13.82
#